data_AF-A0A359LTY8-F1
#
_entry.id   AF-A0A359LTY8-F1
#
_cell.length_a   1.000
_cell.length_b   1.000
_cell.length_c   1.000
_cell.angle_alpha   90.00
_cell.angle_beta   90.00
_cell.angle_gamma   90.00
#
_symmetry.space_group_name_H-M   'P 1'
#
loop_
_entity.id
_entity.type
_entity.pdbx_description
1 polymer ?
#
loop_
_entity_poly.entity_id
_entity_poly.type
_entity_poly.pdbx_seq_one_letter_code
_entity_poly.pdbx_strand_id
1 'polypeptide(L)'
;MTRTGTHPGEAQLALHARGDLGSWAAWKLRRHLAVCARCEREVRLYAAAAEGLARGAAALPEDLNWNRLAAEMKANIRLGLAAGAIAGPAPAPAPRLTWRAAFAIAALTVVIVSGWWLHLPQPGAPPAAADSGIVLAAGENGLELKEGGSALTLRHPDRAGVTWTVTAGAGADARYVDAESGQVTINKVYAE
;
A
#
# COMPACT_ATOMS: atom_id res chain seq x y z
N MET A 1 16.86 5.84 -16.19
CA MET A 1 15.62 5.06 -16.43
C MET A 1 15.09 4.54 -15.11
N THR A 2 14.24 5.31 -14.42
CA THR A 2 13.59 4.90 -13.17
C THR A 2 12.33 4.11 -13.49
N ARG A 3 12.42 2.77 -13.43
CA ARG A 3 11.25 1.89 -13.48
C ARG A 3 10.34 2.26 -12.30
N THR A 4 9.14 2.75 -12.58
CA THR A 4 8.04 2.98 -11.64
C THR A 4 7.46 1.63 -11.18
N GLY A 5 8.29 0.82 -10.52
CA GLY A 5 7.88 -0.44 -9.92
C GLY A 5 7.67 -0.29 -8.42
N THR A 6 6.74 -1.05 -7.87
CA THR A 6 6.50 -1.15 -6.42
C THR A 6 7.83 -1.46 -5.70
N HIS A 7 8.24 -0.57 -4.79
CA HIS A 7 9.42 -0.78 -3.96
C HIS A 7 9.12 -1.78 -2.83
N PRO A 8 10.10 -2.60 -2.42
CA PRO A 8 10.00 -3.42 -1.21
C PRO A 8 9.73 -2.56 0.02
N GLY A 9 8.98 -3.08 0.98
CA GLY A 9 8.70 -2.36 2.24
C GLY A 9 9.95 -2.18 3.10
N GLU A 10 9.96 -1.12 3.92
CA GLU A 10 11.09 -0.76 4.79
C GLU A 10 11.53 -1.91 5.71
N ALA A 11 10.57 -2.63 6.30
CA ALA A 11 10.87 -3.78 7.16
C ALA A 11 11.64 -4.89 6.42
N GLN A 12 11.33 -5.14 5.14
CA GLN A 12 12.05 -6.14 4.35
C GLN A 12 13.49 -5.69 4.05
N LEU A 13 13.69 -4.40 3.77
CA LEU A 13 15.01 -3.83 3.53
C LEU A 13 15.87 -3.89 4.81
N ALA A 14 15.28 -3.56 5.96
CA ALA A 14 15.96 -3.63 7.26
C ALA A 14 16.33 -5.07 7.65
N LEU A 15 15.39 -6.02 7.52
CA LEU A 15 15.65 -7.45 7.78
C LEU A 15 16.72 -7.99 6.82
N HIS A 16 16.70 -7.58 5.55
CA HIS A 16 17.71 -7.98 4.58
C HIS A 16 19.09 -7.42 4.91
N ALA A 17 19.18 -6.17 5.39
CA ALA A 17 20.44 -5.55 5.80
C ALA A 17 21.14 -6.33 6.93
N ARG A 18 20.38 -7.05 7.77
CA ARG A 18 20.89 -7.90 8.86
C ARG A 18 21.00 -9.38 8.50
N GLY A 19 20.51 -9.79 7.33
CA GLY A 19 20.47 -11.20 6.93
C GLY A 19 19.32 -12.01 7.54
N ASP A 20 18.37 -11.35 8.21
CA ASP A 20 17.24 -11.98 8.93
C ASP A 20 16.04 -12.27 8.02
N LEU A 21 16.14 -11.93 6.73
CA LEU A 21 15.09 -12.18 5.76
C LEU A 21 15.16 -13.62 5.25
N GLY A 22 14.02 -14.34 5.24
CA GLY A 22 13.96 -15.72 4.76
C GLY A 22 14.49 -15.89 3.32
N SER A 23 15.11 -17.03 3.02
CA SER A 23 15.95 -17.25 1.82
C SER A 23 15.28 -16.86 0.49
N TRP A 24 13.99 -17.18 0.32
CA TRP A 24 13.21 -16.82 -0.87
C TRP A 24 12.97 -15.31 -1.00
N ALA A 25 12.57 -14.67 0.11
CA ALA A 25 12.35 -13.23 0.14
C ALA A 25 13.67 -12.47 -0.06
N ALA A 26 14.75 -12.94 0.55
CA ALA A 26 16.10 -12.41 0.34
C ALA A 26 16.57 -12.55 -1.12
N TRP A 27 16.27 -13.65 -1.80
CA TRP A 27 16.58 -13.79 -3.22
C TRP A 27 15.81 -12.81 -4.10
N LYS A 28 14.48 -12.70 -3.91
CA LYS A 28 13.64 -11.74 -4.65
C LYS A 28 14.10 -10.30 -4.43
N LEU A 29 14.43 -9.96 -3.18
CA LEU A 29 14.90 -8.63 -2.83
C LEU A 29 16.27 -8.34 -3.44
N ARG A 30 17.23 -9.27 -3.40
CA ARG A 30 18.54 -9.12 -4.07
C ARG A 30 18.40 -8.83 -5.56
N ARG A 31 17.47 -9.50 -6.25
CA ARG A 31 17.16 -9.18 -7.66
C ARG A 31 16.67 -7.76 -7.86
N HIS A 32 15.87 -7.22 -6.95
CA HIS A 32 15.42 -5.83 -7.00
C HIS A 32 16.57 -4.85 -6.71
N LEU A 33 17.41 -5.15 -5.70
CA LEU A 33 18.54 -4.31 -5.33
C LEU A 33 19.57 -4.17 -6.46
N ALA A 34 19.74 -5.22 -7.28
CA ALA A 34 20.62 -5.18 -8.45
C ALA A 34 20.23 -4.14 -9.52
N VAL A 35 18.97 -3.67 -9.51
CA VAL A 35 18.45 -2.68 -10.49
C VAL A 35 17.96 -1.39 -9.85
N CYS A 36 17.77 -1.35 -8.52
CA CYS A 36 17.24 -0.20 -7.82
C CYS A 36 18.26 0.43 -6.86
N ALA A 37 18.93 1.49 -7.32
CA ALA A 37 19.89 2.24 -6.52
C ALA A 37 19.28 2.89 -5.26
N ARG A 38 17.97 3.17 -5.24
CA ARG A 38 17.29 3.72 -4.06
C ARG A 38 17.26 2.69 -2.92
N CYS A 39 16.70 1.52 -3.19
CA CYS A 39 16.59 0.47 -2.19
C CYS A 39 17.97 -0.06 -1.76
N GLU A 40 18.95 -0.06 -2.67
CA GLU A 40 20.34 -0.35 -2.31
C GLU A 40 20.91 0.65 -1.30
N ARG A 41 20.70 1.95 -1.51
CA ARG A 41 21.13 2.98 -0.54
C ARG A 41 20.44 2.80 0.81
N GLU A 42 19.14 2.53 0.84
CA GLU A 42 18.39 2.30 2.08
C GLU A 42 18.94 1.09 2.85
N VAL A 43 19.22 -0.04 2.18
CA VAL A 43 19.85 -1.22 2.80
C VAL A 43 21.23 -0.88 3.39
N ARG A 44 22.05 -0.11 2.68
CA ARG A 44 23.36 0.34 3.19
C ARG A 44 23.23 1.24 4.42
N LEU A 45 22.23 2.12 4.46
CA LEU A 45 21.96 2.96 5.64
C LEU A 45 21.56 2.11 6.85
N TYR A 46 20.70 1.11 6.65
CA TYR A 46 20.34 0.18 7.73
C TYR A 46 21.55 -0.63 8.22
N ALA A 47 22.39 -1.11 7.30
CA ALA A 47 23.62 -1.82 7.66
C ALA A 47 24.58 -0.93 8.46
N ALA A 48 24.80 0.31 8.04
CA ALA A 48 25.66 1.26 8.76
C ALA A 48 25.11 1.61 10.16
N ALA A 49 23.80 1.80 10.29
CA ALA A 49 23.15 2.04 11.58
C ALA A 49 23.30 0.83 12.52
N ALA A 50 23.10 -0.37 11.99
CA ALA A 50 23.28 -1.64 12.68
C ALA A 50 24.70 -1.84 13.20
N GLU A 51 25.71 -1.54 12.38
CA GLU A 51 27.11 -1.58 12.80
C GLU A 51 27.42 -0.50 13.84
N GLY A 52 26.86 0.69 13.71
CA GLY A 52 26.97 1.76 14.71
C GLY A 52 26.46 1.31 16.08
N LEU A 53 25.29 0.66 16.09
CA LEU A 53 24.72 0.07 17.31
C LEU A 53 25.60 -1.06 17.86
N ALA A 54 26.14 -1.94 17.01
CA ALA A 54 27.01 -3.03 17.45
C ALA A 54 28.31 -2.50 18.09
N ARG A 55 28.94 -1.48 17.49
CA ARG A 55 30.11 -0.81 18.06
C ARG A 55 29.80 -0.12 19.39
N GLY A 56 28.65 0.57 19.46
CA GLY A 56 28.20 1.20 20.69
C GLY A 56 27.94 0.18 21.80
N ALA A 57 27.30 -0.94 21.47
CA ALA A 57 27.06 -2.03 22.39
C ALA A 57 28.36 -2.68 22.89
N ALA A 58 29.36 -2.83 22.02
CA ALA A 58 30.67 -3.35 22.40
C ALA A 58 31.46 -2.42 23.33
N ALA A 59 31.11 -1.13 23.39
CA ALA A 59 31.71 -0.18 24.32
C ALA A 59 31.01 -0.14 25.70
N LEU A 60 29.89 -0.85 25.87
CA LEU A 60 29.18 -0.91 27.14
C LEU A 60 29.87 -1.90 28.10
N PRO A 61 29.87 -1.63 29.42
CA PRO A 61 30.35 -2.57 30.42
C PRO A 61 29.56 -3.89 30.37
N GLU A 62 30.25 -5.03 30.52
CA GLU A 62 29.61 -6.35 30.52
C GLU A 62 28.64 -6.54 31.70
N ASP A 63 28.88 -5.84 32.82
CA ASP A 63 28.09 -5.88 34.05
C ASP A 63 26.99 -4.80 34.11
N LEU A 64 26.67 -4.17 32.97
CA LEU A 64 25.67 -3.10 32.92
C LEU A 64 24.27 -3.61 33.31
N ASN A 65 23.81 -3.20 34.49
CA ASN A 65 22.47 -3.51 34.95
C ASN A 65 21.44 -2.55 34.32
N TRP A 66 20.83 -2.98 33.22
CA TRP A 66 19.81 -2.23 32.48
C TRP A 66 18.62 -1.79 33.34
N ASN A 67 18.18 -2.62 34.29
CA ASN A 67 17.06 -2.29 35.16
C ASN A 67 17.43 -1.14 36.10
N ARG A 68 18.64 -1.16 36.65
CA ARG A 68 19.16 -0.09 37.49
C ARG A 68 19.33 1.21 36.69
N LEU A 69 19.96 1.14 35.51
CA LEU A 69 20.13 2.31 34.64
C LEU A 69 18.78 2.94 34.26
N ALA A 70 17.79 2.11 33.89
CA ALA A 70 16.45 2.59 33.57
C ALA A 70 15.76 3.24 34.78
N ALA A 71 15.92 2.66 35.98
CA ALA A 71 15.40 3.23 37.21
C ALA A 71 16.04 4.59 37.53
N GLU A 72 17.37 4.70 37.39
CA GLU A 72 18.12 5.93 37.61
C GLU A 72 17.72 7.02 36.59
N MET A 73 17.61 6.70 35.30
CA MET A 73 17.13 7.66 34.29
C MET A 73 15.70 8.12 34.55
N LYS A 74 14.81 7.20 34.93
CA LYS A 74 13.43 7.55 35.30
C LYS A 74 13.39 8.46 36.53
N ALA A 75 14.24 8.21 37.53
CA ALA A 75 14.36 9.06 38.70
C ALA A 75 14.86 10.46 38.31
N ASN A 76 15.87 10.57 37.46
CA ASN A 76 16.40 11.85 36.97
C ASN A 76 15.35 12.65 36.19
N ILE A 77 14.57 12.01 35.31
CA ILE A 77 13.49 12.67 34.58
C ILE A 77 12.41 13.19 35.55
N ARG A 78 12.00 12.36 36.52
CA ARG A 78 11.01 12.77 37.54
C ARG A 78 11.51 13.93 38.40
N LEU A 79 12.77 13.89 38.80
CA LEU A 79 13.41 14.98 39.54
C LEU A 79 13.44 16.26 38.69
N GLY A 80 13.84 16.17 37.42
CA GLY A 80 13.83 17.30 36.51
C GLY A 80 12.43 17.93 36.34
N LEU A 81 11.39 17.09 36.23
CA LEU A 81 10.00 17.55 36.16
C LEU A 81 9.55 18.20 37.49
N ALA A 82 9.89 17.61 38.63
CA ALA A 82 9.55 18.17 39.94
C ALA A 82 10.27 19.50 40.19
N ALA A 83 11.57 19.56 39.90
CA ALA A 83 12.36 20.78 39.99
C ALA A 83 11.83 21.86 39.03
N GLY A 84 11.48 21.48 37.80
CA GLY A 84 10.85 22.37 36.82
C GLY A 84 9.47 22.86 37.25
N ALA A 85 8.68 22.06 37.98
CA ALA A 85 7.40 22.50 38.53
C ALA A 85 7.57 23.48 39.70
N ILE A 86 8.67 23.37 40.47
CA ILE A 86 8.98 24.28 41.59
C ILE A 86 9.60 25.58 41.09
N ALA A 87 10.51 25.51 40.11
CA ALA A 87 11.24 26.66 39.58
C ALA A 87 10.57 27.32 38.37
N GLY A 88 9.54 26.69 37.80
CA GLY A 88 8.85 27.15 36.61
C GLY A 88 7.91 28.34 36.89
N PRO A 89 7.57 29.13 35.86
CA PRO A 89 6.58 30.19 35.99
C PRO A 89 5.22 29.60 36.41
N ALA A 90 4.46 30.37 37.18
CA ALA A 90 3.13 29.95 37.63
C ALA A 90 2.28 29.48 36.44
N PRO A 91 1.53 28.36 36.57
CA PRO A 91 0.73 27.84 35.48
C PRO A 91 -0.25 28.90 35.00
N ALA A 92 -0.22 29.20 33.70
CA ALA A 92 -1.19 30.08 33.09
C ALA A 92 -2.60 29.48 33.30
N PRO A 93 -3.63 30.32 33.57
CA PRO A 93 -4.98 29.83 33.75
C PRO A 93 -5.41 29.00 32.54
N ALA A 94 -5.99 27.83 32.80
CA ALA A 94 -6.44 26.94 31.73
C ALA A 94 -7.37 27.69 30.78
N PRO A 95 -7.17 27.61 29.45
CA PRO A 95 -8.03 28.27 28.50
C PRO A 95 -9.44 27.70 28.65
N ARG A 96 -10.41 28.56 28.99
CA ARG A 96 -11.82 28.16 29.02
C ARG A 96 -12.26 27.86 27.59
N LEU A 97 -12.93 26.73 27.38
CA LEU A 97 -13.50 26.38 26.09
C LEU A 97 -14.53 27.46 25.72
N THR A 98 -14.14 28.36 24.83
CA THR A 98 -15.05 29.37 24.31
C THR A 98 -16.07 28.71 23.39
N TRP A 99 -17.25 29.31 23.27
CA TRP A 99 -18.28 28.86 22.32
C TRP A 99 -17.73 28.70 20.89
N ARG A 100 -16.78 29.57 20.50
CA ARG A 100 -16.11 29.52 19.19
C ARG A 100 -15.26 28.26 19.02
N ALA A 101 -14.52 27.88 20.07
CA ALA A 101 -13.72 26.66 20.07
C ALA A 101 -14.61 25.41 20.06
N ALA A 102 -15.71 25.40 20.83
CA ALA A 102 -16.70 24.33 20.78
C ALA A 102 -17.31 24.16 19.37
N PHE A 103 -17.65 25.27 18.72
CA PHE A 103 -18.17 25.25 17.35
C PHE A 103 -17.16 24.75 16.34
N ALA A 104 -15.89 25.18 16.45
CA ALA A 104 -14.81 24.70 15.58
C ALA A 104 -14.57 23.19 15.72
N ILE A 105 -14.60 22.67 16.96
CA ILE A 105 -14.48 21.23 17.24
C ILE A 105 -15.68 20.46 16.66
N ALA A 106 -16.90 20.98 16.82
CA ALA A 106 -18.09 20.37 16.25
C ALA A 106 -18.01 20.29 14.72
N ALA A 107 -17.62 21.38 14.07
CA ALA A 107 -17.44 21.42 12.61
C ALA A 107 -16.37 20.43 12.13
N LEU A 108 -15.23 20.37 12.81
CA LEU A 108 -14.16 19.41 12.49
C LEU A 108 -14.63 17.96 12.64
N THR A 109 -15.36 17.66 13.73
CA THR A 109 -15.92 16.32 13.97
C THR A 109 -16.86 15.91 12.84
N VAL A 110 -17.73 16.82 12.38
CA VAL A 110 -18.65 16.54 11.26
C VAL A 110 -17.89 16.20 9.98
N VAL A 111 -16.81 16.93 9.65
CA VAL A 111 -15.98 16.66 8.47
C VAL A 111 -15.29 15.29 8.57
N ILE A 112 -14.77 14.94 9.74
CA ILE A 112 -14.10 13.65 9.95
C ILE A 112 -15.11 12.50 9.83
N VAL A 113 -16.26 12.62 10.48
CA VAL A 113 -17.31 11.59 10.45
C VAL A 113 -17.88 11.43 9.05
N SER A 114 -18.11 12.52 8.31
CA SER A 114 -18.60 12.45 6.93
C SER A 114 -17.56 11.83 5.99
N GLY A 115 -16.30 12.23 6.13
CA GLY A 115 -15.19 11.64 5.38
C GLY A 115 -15.04 10.15 5.66
N TRP A 116 -15.16 9.75 6.93
CA TRP A 116 -15.14 8.34 7.32
C TRP A 116 -16.34 7.57 6.73
N TRP A 117 -17.55 8.13 6.84
CA TRP A 117 -18.78 7.52 6.32
C TRP A 117 -18.73 7.27 4.80
N LEU A 118 -18.22 8.26 4.05
CA LEU A 118 -18.07 8.17 2.60
C LEU A 118 -16.97 7.20 2.16
N HIS A 119 -16.06 6.84 3.07
CA HIS A 119 -14.98 5.87 2.81
C HIS A 119 -15.34 4.44 3.19
N LEU A 120 -16.58 4.17 3.66
CA LEU A 120 -16.99 2.78 3.88
C LEU A 120 -16.97 2.05 2.53
N PRO A 121 -16.30 0.88 2.45
CA PRO A 121 -16.27 0.09 1.24
C PRO A 121 -17.69 -0.29 0.85
N GLN A 122 -18.11 0.12 -0.34
CA GLN A 122 -19.39 -0.33 -0.89
C GLN A 122 -19.37 -1.86 -0.93
N PRO A 123 -20.45 -2.55 -0.49
CA PRO A 123 -20.55 -3.99 -0.62
C PRO A 123 -20.31 -4.35 -2.08
N GLY A 124 -19.19 -5.03 -2.35
CA GLY A 124 -18.88 -5.53 -3.68
C GLY A 124 -20.05 -6.35 -4.18
N ALA A 125 -20.44 -6.11 -5.44
CA ALA A 125 -21.47 -6.89 -6.12
C ALA A 125 -21.20 -8.40 -5.92
N PRO A 126 -22.27 -9.22 -5.78
CA PRO A 126 -22.12 -10.64 -5.49
C PRO A 126 -21.20 -11.31 -6.53
N PRO A 127 -20.32 -12.24 -6.11
CA PRO A 127 -19.35 -12.87 -7.00
C PRO A 127 -20.10 -13.61 -8.11
N ALA A 128 -19.93 -13.14 -9.36
CA ALA A 128 -20.31 -13.91 -10.52
C ALA A 128 -19.48 -15.20 -10.51
N ALA A 129 -20.15 -16.34 -10.72
CA ALA A 129 -19.56 -17.66 -10.72
C ALA A 129 -18.27 -17.68 -11.56
N ALA A 130 -17.22 -18.28 -11.00
CA ALA A 130 -15.91 -18.34 -11.61
C ALA A 130 -15.95 -19.17 -12.90
N ASP A 131 -16.05 -18.50 -14.05
CA ASP A 131 -15.71 -19.07 -15.34
C ASP A 131 -14.23 -18.77 -15.62
N SER A 132 -13.42 -19.83 -15.62
CA SER A 132 -11.97 -19.81 -15.81
C SER A 132 -11.58 -19.62 -17.27
N GLY A 133 -12.05 -18.53 -17.88
CA GLY A 133 -11.67 -18.10 -19.22
C GLY A 133 -11.43 -16.60 -19.23
N ILE A 134 -10.34 -16.16 -19.88
CA ILE A 134 -10.15 -14.74 -20.17
C ILE A 134 -11.21 -14.36 -21.20
N VAL A 135 -12.27 -13.68 -20.76
CA VAL A 135 -13.33 -13.19 -21.65
C VAL A 135 -13.03 -11.72 -21.93
N LEU A 136 -12.54 -11.44 -23.14
CA LEU A 136 -12.61 -10.10 -23.73
C LEU A 136 -13.98 -9.92 -24.37
N ALA A 137 -14.80 -9.02 -23.84
CA ALA A 137 -16.06 -8.61 -24.45
C ALA A 137 -15.96 -7.13 -24.82
N ALA A 138 -16.28 -6.76 -26.06
CA ALA A 138 -16.54 -5.37 -26.39
C ALA A 138 -18.04 -5.12 -26.17
N GLY A 139 -18.36 -4.32 -25.15
CA GLY A 139 -19.70 -3.78 -24.97
C GLY A 139 -19.83 -2.45 -25.71
N GLU A 140 -21.07 -1.98 -25.86
CA GLU A 140 -21.39 -0.70 -26.51
C GLU A 140 -20.67 0.51 -25.88
N ASN A 141 -20.18 0.36 -24.64
CA ASN A 141 -19.50 1.40 -23.88
C ASN A 141 -17.99 1.18 -23.72
N GLY A 142 -17.39 0.13 -24.28
CA GLY A 142 -15.95 -0.12 -24.19
C GLY A 142 -15.55 -1.59 -24.06
N LEU A 143 -14.26 -1.82 -23.83
CA LEU A 143 -13.66 -3.16 -23.75
C LEU A 143 -13.66 -3.64 -22.30
N GLU A 144 -14.27 -4.79 -22.05
CA GLU A 144 -14.31 -5.45 -20.74
C GLU A 144 -13.44 -6.71 -20.79
N LEU A 145 -12.42 -6.76 -19.92
CA LEU A 145 -11.55 -7.92 -19.72
C LEU A 145 -11.91 -8.57 -18.39
N LYS A 146 -12.42 -9.79 -18.41
CA LYS A 146 -12.67 -10.60 -17.21
C LYS A 146 -11.64 -11.72 -17.11
N GLU A 147 -10.86 -11.73 -16.04
CA GLU A 147 -9.91 -12.80 -15.71
C GLU A 147 -10.08 -13.20 -14.25
N GLY A 148 -10.50 -14.46 -14.00
CA GLY A 148 -10.47 -15.07 -12.66
C GLY A 148 -11.19 -14.28 -11.57
N GLY A 149 -12.27 -13.57 -11.90
CA GLY A 149 -13.03 -12.74 -10.96
C GLY A 149 -12.60 -11.27 -10.89
N SER A 150 -11.57 -10.84 -11.62
CA SER A 150 -11.22 -9.43 -11.81
C SER A 150 -11.74 -8.93 -13.16
N ALA A 151 -12.55 -7.86 -13.13
CA ALA A 151 -13.04 -7.20 -14.34
C ALA A 151 -12.33 -5.85 -14.52
N LEU A 152 -11.62 -5.68 -15.64
CA LEU A 152 -11.03 -4.40 -16.05
C LEU A 152 -11.85 -3.86 -17.23
N THR A 153 -12.52 -2.72 -17.03
CA THR A 153 -13.32 -2.06 -18.05
C THR A 153 -12.59 -0.83 -18.58
N LEU A 154 -12.21 -0.85 -19.85
CA LEU A 154 -11.56 0.26 -20.54
C LEU A 154 -12.61 0.99 -21.40
N ARG A 155 -13.11 2.09 -20.84
CA ARG A 155 -14.12 2.95 -21.47
C ARG A 155 -13.42 3.95 -22.40
N HIS A 156 -13.60 3.79 -23.71
CA HIS A 156 -13.09 4.75 -24.69
C HIS A 156 -14.23 5.68 -25.12
N PRO A 157 -14.07 7.01 -25.05
CA PRO A 157 -15.22 7.92 -25.12
C PRO A 157 -15.87 8.10 -26.50
N ASP A 158 -15.43 7.43 -27.60
CA ASP A 158 -15.90 7.91 -28.91
C ASP A 158 -15.84 6.99 -30.17
N ARG A 159 -16.06 5.65 -30.13
CA ARG A 159 -16.35 4.86 -31.37
C ARG A 159 -17.13 3.55 -31.15
N ALA A 160 -17.99 3.22 -32.12
CA ALA A 160 -18.81 2.00 -32.20
C ALA A 160 -17.96 0.71 -32.16
N GLY A 161 -18.35 -0.21 -31.28
CA GLY A 161 -17.55 -1.35 -30.83
C GLY A 161 -17.48 -2.54 -31.79
N VAL A 162 -16.36 -3.26 -31.72
CA VAL A 162 -16.15 -4.55 -32.38
C VAL A 162 -15.71 -5.56 -31.32
N THR A 163 -16.42 -6.67 -31.20
CA THR A 163 -16.16 -7.74 -30.20
C THR A 163 -15.20 -8.78 -30.77
N TRP A 164 -14.01 -8.87 -30.18
CA TRP A 164 -13.05 -9.94 -30.45
C TRP A 164 -12.92 -10.84 -29.22
N THR A 165 -13.37 -12.09 -29.33
CA THR A 165 -13.17 -13.13 -28.31
C THR A 165 -12.07 -14.08 -28.77
N VAL A 166 -10.96 -14.13 -28.04
CA VAL A 166 -9.87 -15.11 -28.25
C VAL A 166 -9.78 -15.99 -27.02
N THR A 167 -10.20 -17.25 -27.14
CA THR A 167 -10.10 -18.23 -26.06
C THR A 167 -8.76 -18.96 -26.18
N ALA A 168 -7.89 -18.81 -25.18
CA ALA A 168 -6.63 -19.52 -25.12
C ALA A 168 -6.88 -21.03 -24.90
N GLY A 169 -7.02 -21.79 -25.98
CA GLY A 169 -7.09 -23.26 -25.93
C GLY A 169 -7.77 -23.96 -27.09
N ALA A 170 -8.68 -23.33 -27.85
CA ALA A 170 -9.32 -23.94 -29.02
C ALA A 170 -10.10 -22.92 -29.86
N GLY A 171 -9.45 -22.36 -30.88
CA GLY A 171 -10.11 -21.61 -31.95
C GLY A 171 -10.43 -20.13 -31.65
N ALA A 172 -10.48 -19.34 -32.73
CA ALA A 172 -10.91 -17.94 -32.72
C ALA A 172 -12.31 -17.83 -33.34
N ASP A 173 -13.25 -17.18 -32.63
CA ASP A 173 -14.62 -16.90 -33.08
C ASP A 173 -14.76 -15.39 -33.26
N ALA A 174 -15.08 -14.95 -34.48
CA ALA A 174 -15.40 -13.57 -34.78
C ALA A 174 -16.88 -13.48 -35.13
N ARG A 175 -17.64 -12.67 -34.38
CA ARG A 175 -19.05 -12.39 -34.66
C ARG A 175 -19.19 -10.96 -35.15
N TYR A 176 -19.64 -10.82 -36.38
CA TYR A 176 -20.01 -9.54 -36.96
C TYR A 176 -21.51 -9.37 -36.81
N VAL A 177 -21.94 -8.25 -36.24
CA VAL A 177 -23.35 -7.81 -36.29
C VAL A 177 -23.39 -6.61 -37.21
N ASP A 178 -24.04 -6.75 -38.35
CA ASP A 178 -24.25 -5.62 -39.25
C ASP A 178 -25.25 -4.64 -38.63
N ALA A 179 -24.80 -3.40 -38.41
CA ALA A 179 -25.55 -2.39 -37.70
C ALA A 179 -26.80 -1.90 -38.47
N GLU A 180 -26.85 -2.11 -39.79
CA GLU A 180 -27.96 -1.66 -40.62
C GLU A 180 -29.05 -2.73 -40.80
N SER A 181 -28.69 -4.02 -40.77
CA SER A 181 -29.61 -5.14 -41.03
C SER A 181 -29.87 -6.06 -39.82
N GLY A 182 -29.08 -5.96 -38.75
CA GLY A 182 -29.18 -6.82 -37.57
C GLY A 182 -28.76 -8.28 -37.81
N GLN A 183 -28.18 -8.60 -38.98
CA GLN A 183 -27.68 -9.94 -39.27
C GLN A 183 -26.39 -10.22 -38.50
N VAL A 184 -26.33 -11.42 -37.89
CA VAL A 184 -25.14 -11.92 -37.20
C VAL A 184 -24.43 -12.95 -38.07
N THR A 185 -23.21 -12.63 -38.50
CA THR A 185 -22.33 -13.55 -39.21
C THR A 185 -21.24 -14.05 -38.25
N ILE A 186 -21.17 -15.37 -38.07
CA ILE A 186 -20.21 -16.03 -37.19
C ILE A 186 -19.16 -16.74 -38.04
N ASN A 187 -17.89 -16.33 -37.91
CA ASN A 187 -16.77 -16.97 -38.60
C ASN A 187 -15.91 -17.71 -37.58
N LYS A 188 -15.82 -19.04 -37.73
CA LYS A 188 -15.06 -19.92 -36.84
C LYS A 188 -13.79 -20.37 -37.54
N VAL A 189 -12.63 -20.03 -36.95
CA VAL A 189 -11.33 -20.53 -37.41
C VAL A 189 -10.77 -21.44 -36.33
N TYR A 190 -10.64 -22.72 -36.67
CA TYR A 190 -9.98 -23.72 -35.83
C TYR A 190 -8.49 -23.73 -36.17
N ALA A 191 -7.63 -23.66 -35.14
CA ALA A 191 -6.20 -23.90 -35.30
C ALA A 191 -5.93 -25.38 -34.99
N GLU A 192 -5.16 -26.05 -35.84
CA GLU A 192 -4.64 -27.41 -35.60
C GLU A 192 -3.47 -27.40 -34.60
#